data_AF-A0A9E1Q788-F1
#
_entry.id   AF-A0A9E1Q788-F1
#
_cell.length_a   1.000
_cell.length_b   1.000
_cell.length_c   1.000
_cell.angle_alpha   90.00
_cell.angle_beta   90.00
_cell.angle_gamma   90.00
#
_symmetry.space_group_name_H-M   'P 1'
#
loop_
_entity.id
_entity.type
_entity.pdbx_description
1 polymer ?
#
loop_
_entity_poly.entity_id
_entity_poly.type
_entity_poly.pdbx_seq_one_letter_code
_entity_poly.pdbx_strand_id
1 'polypeptide(L)'
;YDASASIEDGSCLFEGCIDSAFSNYNPFANDQGLDICSDSPGNADFTGDGIVQLQDLLELIIAFGTEAPTYGGLLWVQEACLIEPYSDEVLLEGAGFEEGDEAAACYPDEGCMYPLALNYNEDATSDGGFCVFPGCIDNEALNFNSIANIDDGTCKYSPCPDLNGDGLIQIQDLINFLLVWGTEY
;
A
#
# COMPACT_ATOMS: atom_id res chain seq x y z
N TYR A 1 -7.98 19.99 -10.05
CA TYR A 1 -9.29 19.68 -9.46
C TYR A 1 -10.38 20.31 -10.31
N ASP A 2 -11.09 19.49 -11.08
CA ASP A 2 -12.30 19.86 -11.81
C ASP A 2 -13.47 19.16 -11.12
N ALA A 3 -14.36 19.94 -10.49
CA ALA A 3 -15.51 19.39 -9.76
C ALA A 3 -16.62 18.86 -10.68
N SER A 4 -16.47 18.99 -12.00
CA SER A 4 -17.41 18.51 -13.02
C SER A 4 -16.87 17.34 -13.84
N ALA A 5 -15.64 16.89 -13.56
CA ALA A 5 -15.07 15.70 -14.20
C ALA A 5 -15.87 14.47 -13.78
N SER A 6 -16.45 13.80 -14.78
CA SER A 6 -17.20 12.54 -14.64
C SER A 6 -16.57 11.40 -15.46
N ILE A 7 -15.48 11.70 -16.17
CA ILE A 7 -14.74 10.77 -17.03
C ILE A 7 -13.27 10.90 -16.65
N GLU A 8 -12.62 9.76 -16.39
CA GLU A 8 -11.17 9.67 -16.26
C GLU A 8 -10.57 9.81 -17.68
N ASP A 9 -9.90 10.93 -17.95
CA ASP A 9 -9.21 11.21 -19.21
C ASP A 9 -7.68 11.27 -19.04
N GLY A 10 -7.16 10.75 -17.92
CA GLY A 10 -5.76 10.83 -17.54
C GLY A 10 -5.29 12.22 -17.08
N SER A 11 -6.19 13.20 -16.90
CA SER A 11 -5.79 14.55 -16.47
C SER A 11 -5.43 14.65 -14.98
N CYS A 12 -5.86 13.69 -14.16
CA CYS A 12 -5.43 13.58 -12.76
C CYS A 12 -4.04 12.95 -12.70
N LEU A 13 -3.07 13.70 -12.18
CA LEU A 13 -1.71 13.22 -11.97
C LEU A 13 -1.57 12.74 -10.52
N PHE A 14 -1.15 11.48 -10.38
CA PHE A 14 -0.82 10.84 -9.11
C PHE A 14 0.66 10.49 -9.13
N GLU A 15 1.45 11.23 -8.35
CA GLU A 15 2.89 11.01 -8.23
C GLU A 15 3.18 9.70 -7.49
N GLY A 16 4.15 8.93 -7.99
CA GLY A 16 4.67 7.72 -7.37
C GLY A 16 5.49 6.89 -8.35
N CYS A 17 6.12 5.81 -7.88
CA CYS A 17 6.82 4.91 -8.80
C CYS A 17 5.81 4.14 -9.68
N ILE A 18 5.88 4.33 -11.00
CA ILE A 18 4.98 3.71 -11.99
C ILE A 18 5.50 2.38 -12.56
N ASP A 19 6.73 1.99 -12.21
CA ASP A 19 7.36 0.76 -12.72
C ASP A 19 7.23 -0.37 -11.71
N SER A 20 6.42 -1.38 -12.07
CA SER A 20 6.18 -2.59 -11.26
C SER A 20 7.42 -3.43 -10.95
N ALA A 21 8.57 -3.13 -11.56
CA ALA A 21 9.83 -3.81 -11.28
C ALA A 21 10.48 -3.37 -9.95
N PHE A 22 10.05 -2.27 -9.34
CA PHE A 22 10.68 -1.69 -8.16
C PHE A 22 9.84 -1.88 -6.89
N SER A 23 10.52 -1.98 -5.75
CA SER A 23 9.90 -2.23 -4.43
C SER A 23 8.89 -1.16 -3.99
N ASN A 24 9.10 0.10 -4.38
CA ASN A 24 8.19 1.21 -4.04
C ASN A 24 7.15 1.51 -5.14
N TYR A 25 6.90 0.57 -6.05
CA TYR A 25 5.84 0.67 -7.06
C TYR A 25 4.49 0.98 -6.40
N ASN A 26 3.82 2.02 -6.90
CA ASN A 26 2.45 2.35 -6.53
C ASN A 26 1.54 2.03 -7.73
N PRO A 27 0.67 1.01 -7.64
CA PRO A 27 -0.21 0.64 -8.76
C PRO A 27 -1.21 1.72 -9.16
N PHE A 28 -1.41 2.72 -8.31
CA PHE A 28 -2.30 3.83 -8.56
C PHE A 28 -1.59 5.08 -9.09
N ALA A 29 -0.26 5.10 -9.08
CA ALA A 29 0.50 6.23 -9.63
C ALA A 29 0.47 6.19 -11.16
N ASN A 30 0.26 7.35 -11.76
CA ASN A 30 0.29 7.54 -13.22
C ASN A 30 1.23 8.67 -13.66
N ASP A 31 1.90 9.32 -12.70
CA ASP A 31 2.99 10.26 -12.92
C ASP A 31 4.17 9.86 -12.03
N GLN A 32 5.39 9.88 -12.56
CA GLN A 32 6.56 9.61 -11.73
C GLN A 32 6.97 10.84 -10.91
N GLY A 33 6.60 12.06 -11.33
CA GLY A 33 6.89 13.27 -10.59
C GLY A 33 8.36 13.42 -10.19
N LEU A 34 8.60 13.69 -8.90
CA LEU A 34 9.93 13.71 -8.28
C LEU A 34 10.31 12.39 -7.60
N ASP A 35 9.42 11.40 -7.60
CA ASP A 35 9.62 10.13 -6.90
C ASP A 35 10.58 9.20 -7.68
N ILE A 36 11.53 8.65 -6.95
CA ILE A 36 12.54 7.75 -7.50
C ILE A 36 12.04 6.31 -7.32
N CYS A 37 11.80 5.61 -8.43
CA CYS A 37 11.63 4.16 -8.42
C CYS A 37 12.91 3.52 -7.85
N SER A 38 12.75 2.75 -6.79
CA SER A 38 13.86 2.29 -5.97
C SER A 38 13.58 0.90 -5.41
N ASP A 39 14.59 0.04 -5.47
CA ASP A 39 14.60 -1.24 -4.76
C ASP A 39 15.02 -1.06 -3.29
N SER A 40 15.37 0.17 -2.91
CA SER A 40 15.63 0.52 -1.52
C SER A 40 14.37 0.26 -0.70
N PRO A 41 14.48 -0.47 0.42
CA PRO A 41 13.35 -0.65 1.32
C PRO A 41 12.87 0.71 1.84
N GLY A 42 11.56 0.82 2.07
CA GLY A 42 10.91 2.07 2.45
C GLY A 42 11.40 2.62 3.79
N ASN A 43 11.56 1.74 4.79
CA ASN A 43 12.25 2.07 6.03
C ASN A 43 12.93 0.86 6.68
N ALA A 44 13.97 1.13 7.47
CA ALA A 44 14.70 0.12 8.23
C ALA A 44 15.05 0.60 9.66
N ASP A 45 14.34 1.63 10.14
CA ASP A 45 14.43 2.15 11.50
C ASP A 45 13.49 1.33 12.42
N PHE A 46 13.98 0.17 12.86
CA PHE A 46 13.25 -0.74 13.74
C PHE A 46 13.05 -0.18 15.14
N THR A 47 13.85 0.81 15.54
CA THR A 47 13.75 1.44 16.86
C THR A 47 12.76 2.60 16.90
N GLY A 48 12.40 3.16 15.74
CA GLY A 48 11.54 4.33 15.61
C GLY A 48 12.20 5.61 16.12
N ASP A 49 13.54 5.68 16.10
CA ASP A 49 14.30 6.85 16.57
C ASP A 49 14.57 7.90 15.47
N GLY A 50 14.15 7.60 14.23
CA GLY A 50 14.28 8.43 13.05
C GLY A 50 15.59 8.24 12.29
N ILE A 51 16.48 7.30 12.68
CA ILE A 51 17.79 7.13 12.03
C ILE A 51 18.16 5.65 11.93
N VAL A 52 18.43 5.16 10.72
CA VAL A 52 18.93 3.78 10.51
C VAL A 52 20.38 3.66 10.98
N GLN A 53 20.59 2.93 12.08
CA GLN A 53 21.88 2.88 12.77
C GLN A 53 22.19 1.51 13.37
N LEU A 54 23.21 1.47 14.22
CA LEU A 54 23.66 0.24 14.88
C LEU A 54 22.56 -0.42 15.72
N GLN A 55 21.69 0.36 16.34
CA GLN A 55 20.61 -0.19 17.14
C GLN A 55 19.60 -0.96 16.29
N ASP A 56 19.26 -0.45 15.09
CA ASP A 56 18.40 -1.17 14.14
C ASP A 56 19.07 -2.43 13.60
N LEU A 57 20.37 -2.37 13.32
CA LEU A 57 21.11 -3.58 12.93
C LEU A 57 21.07 -4.65 14.01
N LEU A 58 21.09 -4.27 15.29
CA LEU A 58 20.95 -5.23 16.38
C LEU A 58 19.56 -5.87 16.38
N GLU A 59 18.50 -5.10 16.15
CA GLU A 59 17.13 -5.63 16.01
C GLU A 59 17.00 -6.61 14.82
N LEU A 60 17.56 -6.24 13.66
CA LEU A 60 17.59 -7.12 12.49
C LEU A 60 18.35 -8.43 12.78
N ILE A 61 19.52 -8.34 13.41
CA ILE A 61 20.33 -9.52 13.73
C ILE A 61 19.63 -10.46 14.73
N ILE A 62 18.80 -9.93 15.64
CA ILE A 62 18.00 -10.76 16.55
C ILE A 62 17.02 -11.65 15.78
N ALA A 63 16.44 -11.14 14.70
CA ALA A 63 15.49 -11.87 13.85
C ALA A 63 16.16 -12.64 12.71
N PHE A 64 17.47 -12.51 12.54
CA PHE A 64 18.19 -13.10 11.42
C PHE A 64 18.17 -14.64 11.44
N GLY A 65 17.88 -15.22 10.29
CA GLY A 65 17.72 -16.66 10.10
C GLY A 65 16.36 -17.19 10.55
N THR A 66 15.40 -16.32 10.86
CA THR A 66 14.02 -16.71 11.12
C THR A 66 13.15 -16.57 9.87
N GLU A 67 12.01 -17.26 9.87
CA GLU A 67 11.12 -17.34 8.71
C GLU A 67 9.64 -17.29 9.11
N ALA A 68 8.80 -16.80 8.20
CA ALA A 68 7.36 -16.88 8.29
C ALA A 68 6.89 -18.34 8.47
N PRO A 69 5.75 -18.58 9.14
CA PRO A 69 4.88 -17.60 9.79
C PRO A 69 5.24 -17.38 11.26
N THR A 70 6.36 -17.92 11.75
CA THR A 70 6.66 -17.90 13.20
C THR A 70 7.74 -16.90 13.57
N TYR A 71 8.64 -16.58 12.64
CA TYR A 71 9.81 -15.73 12.86
C TYR A 71 10.55 -16.06 14.16
N GLY A 72 10.75 -17.36 14.41
CA GLY A 72 11.42 -17.84 15.63
C GLY A 72 10.69 -17.54 16.95
N GLY A 73 9.41 -17.13 16.90
CA GLY A 73 8.61 -16.73 18.05
C GLY A 73 8.74 -15.26 18.44
N LEU A 74 9.37 -14.42 17.60
CA LEU A 74 9.52 -12.99 17.85
C LEU A 74 8.22 -12.26 17.53
N LEU A 75 7.49 -11.82 18.57
CA LEU A 75 6.17 -11.19 18.42
C LEU A 75 6.21 -9.90 17.61
N TRP A 76 7.19 -9.03 17.87
CA TRP A 76 7.31 -7.75 17.15
C TRP A 76 7.53 -7.96 15.64
N VAL A 77 8.26 -9.00 15.25
CA VAL A 77 8.48 -9.37 13.85
C VAL A 77 7.19 -9.92 13.24
N GLN A 78 6.49 -10.80 13.95
CA GLN A 78 5.21 -11.32 13.48
C GLN A 78 4.19 -10.18 13.27
N GLU A 79 4.09 -9.25 14.22
CA GLU A 79 3.18 -8.10 14.12
C GLU A 79 3.55 -7.15 12.97
N ALA A 80 4.84 -6.96 12.69
CA ALA A 80 5.30 -6.11 11.59
C ALA A 80 5.20 -6.77 10.21
N CYS A 81 5.42 -8.08 10.13
CA CYS A 81 5.59 -8.80 8.85
C CYS A 81 4.35 -9.61 8.42
N LEU A 82 3.49 -10.03 9.35
CA LEU A 82 2.32 -10.88 9.06
C LEU A 82 1.04 -10.04 9.07
N ILE A 83 0.99 -9.08 8.15
CA ILE A 83 -0.20 -8.27 7.94
C ILE A 83 -1.05 -8.95 6.86
N GLU A 84 -2.28 -9.30 7.23
CA GLU A 84 -3.24 -9.92 6.31
C GLU A 84 -4.19 -8.85 5.76
N PRO A 85 -4.23 -8.63 4.44
CA PRO A 85 -5.17 -7.70 3.84
C PRO A 85 -6.61 -8.20 4.00
N TYR A 86 -7.55 -7.25 4.03
CA TYR A 86 -8.97 -7.57 3.90
C TYR A 86 -9.27 -8.11 2.50
N SER A 87 -10.22 -9.04 2.41
CA SER A 87 -10.68 -9.59 1.13
C SER A 87 -11.49 -8.57 0.35
N ASP A 88 -11.47 -8.66 -0.97
CA ASP A 88 -12.26 -7.82 -1.87
C ASP A 88 -13.76 -7.79 -1.51
N GLU A 89 -14.33 -8.90 -1.02
CA GLU A 89 -15.73 -8.96 -0.55
C GLU A 89 -16.01 -7.97 0.59
N VAL A 90 -15.07 -7.84 1.52
CA VAL A 90 -15.16 -6.90 2.66
C VAL A 90 -14.92 -5.47 2.18
N LEU A 91 -13.96 -5.26 1.28
CA LEU A 91 -13.63 -3.93 0.75
C LEU A 91 -14.71 -3.36 -0.16
N LEU A 92 -15.49 -4.22 -0.81
CA LEU A 92 -16.61 -3.84 -1.65
C LEU A 92 -17.94 -3.78 -0.89
N GLU A 93 -17.94 -4.06 0.42
CA GLU A 93 -19.14 -3.96 1.24
C GLU A 93 -19.65 -2.51 1.27
N GLY A 94 -20.83 -2.27 0.70
CA GLY A 94 -21.42 -0.94 0.60
C GLY A 94 -20.87 -0.06 -0.53
N ALA A 95 -20.06 -0.62 -1.44
CA ALA A 95 -19.62 0.09 -2.65
C ALA A 95 -20.72 0.07 -3.71
N GLY A 96 -21.28 1.25 -4.03
CA GLY A 96 -22.34 1.40 -5.04
C GLY A 96 -23.76 1.24 -4.47
N PHE A 97 -24.70 0.86 -5.33
CA PHE A 97 -26.08 0.62 -4.95
C PHE A 97 -26.26 -0.78 -4.34
N GLU A 98 -27.11 -0.90 -3.32
CA GLU A 98 -27.50 -2.21 -2.81
C GLU A 98 -28.24 -3.02 -3.88
N GLU A 99 -28.12 -4.37 -3.83
CA GLU A 99 -28.87 -5.24 -4.74
C GLU A 99 -30.38 -4.98 -4.60
N GLY A 100 -31.00 -4.51 -5.70
CA GLY A 100 -32.43 -4.20 -5.73
C GLY A 100 -32.79 -2.78 -5.28
N ASP A 101 -31.83 -1.87 -5.12
CA ASP A 101 -32.12 -0.45 -4.89
C ASP A 101 -32.88 0.15 -6.08
N GLU A 102 -34.09 0.67 -5.83
CA GLU A 102 -34.91 1.32 -6.86
C GLU A 102 -34.25 2.60 -7.41
N ALA A 103 -33.34 3.23 -6.66
CA ALA A 103 -32.59 4.39 -7.11
C ALA A 103 -31.62 4.06 -8.27
N ALA A 104 -31.06 2.83 -8.30
CA ALA A 104 -30.16 2.39 -9.36
C ALA A 104 -30.83 2.45 -10.76
N ALA A 105 -32.16 2.27 -10.81
CA ALA A 105 -32.92 2.37 -12.06
C ALA A 105 -32.92 3.79 -12.67
N CYS A 106 -32.63 4.82 -11.87
CA CYS A 106 -32.49 6.20 -12.36
C CYS A 106 -31.11 6.49 -12.96
N TYR A 107 -30.13 5.60 -12.74
CA TYR A 107 -28.73 5.79 -13.10
C TYR A 107 -28.15 4.52 -13.76
N PRO A 108 -28.71 4.08 -14.92
CA PRO A 108 -28.43 2.76 -15.49
C PRO A 108 -26.98 2.58 -15.96
N ASP A 109 -26.25 3.69 -16.18
CA ASP A 109 -24.89 3.69 -16.69
C ASP A 109 -23.89 4.30 -15.69
N GLU A 110 -24.28 4.48 -14.41
CA GLU A 110 -23.37 4.91 -13.35
C GLU A 110 -22.54 3.74 -12.80
N GLY A 111 -21.25 3.98 -12.61
CA GLY A 111 -20.32 3.02 -12.03
C GLY A 111 -18.97 3.68 -11.77
N CYS A 112 -18.02 2.92 -11.25
CA CYS A 112 -16.67 3.46 -11.13
C CYS A 112 -15.97 3.44 -12.49
N MET A 113 -15.54 4.61 -12.98
CA MET A 113 -14.87 4.76 -14.27
C MET A 113 -13.34 4.72 -14.19
N TYR A 114 -12.76 4.51 -13.00
CA TYR A 114 -11.31 4.53 -12.80
C TYR A 114 -10.74 3.12 -12.88
N PRO A 115 -9.89 2.79 -13.89
CA PRO A 115 -9.39 1.43 -14.09
C PRO A 115 -8.58 0.84 -12.94
N LEU A 116 -8.09 1.70 -12.04
CA LEU A 116 -7.29 1.31 -10.87
C LEU A 116 -8.16 1.07 -9.63
N ALA A 117 -9.46 1.37 -9.67
CA ALA A 117 -10.37 1.08 -8.56
C ALA A 117 -10.75 -0.41 -8.52
N LEU A 118 -10.97 -0.93 -7.33
CA LEU A 118 -11.36 -2.33 -7.10
C LEU A 118 -12.71 -2.68 -7.74
N ASN A 119 -13.62 -1.71 -7.82
CA ASN A 119 -14.95 -1.85 -8.43
C ASN A 119 -15.06 -1.16 -9.80
N TYR A 120 -13.96 -1.08 -10.56
CA TYR A 120 -13.97 -0.54 -11.92
C TYR A 120 -15.03 -1.24 -12.78
N ASN A 121 -15.83 -0.43 -13.50
CA ASN A 121 -16.83 -0.89 -14.44
C ASN A 121 -16.54 -0.28 -15.82
N GLU A 122 -16.11 -1.11 -16.77
CA GLU A 122 -15.80 -0.69 -18.14
C GLU A 122 -17.03 -0.22 -18.94
N ASP A 123 -18.24 -0.61 -18.51
CA ASP A 123 -19.50 -0.23 -19.15
C ASP A 123 -20.06 1.09 -18.59
N ALA A 124 -19.48 1.64 -17.51
CA ALA A 124 -19.95 2.88 -16.92
C ALA A 124 -19.68 4.08 -17.84
N THR A 125 -20.69 4.93 -18.03
CA THR A 125 -20.56 6.18 -18.83
C THR A 125 -20.60 7.44 -17.98
N SER A 126 -20.86 7.28 -16.67
CA SER A 126 -20.78 8.34 -15.67
C SER A 126 -20.18 7.79 -14.38
N ASP A 127 -19.26 8.53 -13.77
CA ASP A 127 -18.73 8.21 -12.45
C ASP A 127 -19.84 8.34 -11.39
N GLY A 128 -20.14 7.23 -10.73
CA GLY A 128 -21.10 7.18 -9.63
C GLY A 128 -20.57 7.71 -8.29
N GLY A 129 -19.27 8.02 -8.19
CA GLY A 129 -18.65 8.59 -6.99
C GLY A 129 -18.44 7.60 -5.84
N PHE A 130 -18.58 6.30 -6.12
CA PHE A 130 -18.41 5.20 -5.16
C PHE A 130 -17.25 4.26 -5.54
N CYS A 131 -16.27 4.77 -6.28
CA CYS A 131 -15.03 4.06 -6.57
C CYS A 131 -14.31 3.64 -5.30
N VAL A 132 -13.77 2.43 -5.27
CA VAL A 132 -13.05 1.87 -4.12
C VAL A 132 -11.57 1.81 -4.44
N PHE A 133 -10.78 2.58 -3.71
CA PHE A 133 -9.32 2.58 -3.78
C PHE A 133 -8.77 2.03 -2.46
N PRO A 134 -8.43 0.73 -2.40
CA PRO A 134 -7.92 0.12 -1.18
C PRO A 134 -6.49 0.55 -0.89
N GLY A 135 -6.18 0.72 0.39
CA GLY A 135 -4.84 1.00 0.89
C GLY A 135 -4.89 1.46 2.35
N CYS A 136 -3.74 1.65 2.96
CA CYS A 136 -3.70 2.21 4.31
C CYS A 136 -4.14 3.68 4.31
N ILE A 137 -5.22 4.02 5.03
CA ILE A 137 -5.74 5.39 5.15
C ILE A 137 -5.27 6.12 6.41
N ASP A 138 -4.53 5.42 7.28
CA ASP A 138 -3.97 5.97 8.50
C ASP A 138 -2.71 6.77 8.17
N ASN A 139 -2.71 8.07 8.48
CA ASN A 139 -1.61 8.98 8.13
C ASN A 139 -0.38 8.79 9.03
N GLU A 140 -0.55 8.10 10.16
CA GLU A 140 0.51 7.74 11.08
C GLU A 140 1.19 6.41 10.69
N ALA A 141 0.69 5.68 9.69
CA ALA A 141 1.29 4.46 9.17
C ALA A 141 2.42 4.74 8.15
N LEU A 142 3.42 3.85 8.14
CA LEU A 142 4.60 3.90 7.27
C LEU A 142 4.25 3.74 5.78
N ASN A 143 3.15 3.07 5.47
CA ASN A 143 2.64 2.83 4.12
C ASN A 143 1.33 3.58 3.86
N PHE A 144 1.12 4.72 4.52
CA PHE A 144 -0.03 5.59 4.25
C PHE A 144 -0.16 5.85 2.74
N ASN A 145 -1.34 5.58 2.21
CA ASN A 145 -1.67 5.80 0.82
C ASN A 145 -2.69 6.94 0.70
N SER A 146 -2.21 8.12 0.28
CA SER A 146 -3.03 9.35 0.26
C SER A 146 -4.23 9.34 -0.69
N ILE A 147 -4.27 8.39 -1.62
CA ILE A 147 -5.39 8.21 -2.55
C ILE A 147 -6.36 7.10 -2.11
N ALA A 148 -5.99 6.28 -1.12
CA ALA A 148 -6.86 5.25 -0.61
C ALA A 148 -8.04 5.89 0.11
N ASN A 149 -9.24 5.35 -0.13
CA ASN A 149 -10.46 5.83 0.51
C ASN A 149 -11.12 4.78 1.41
N ILE A 150 -10.57 3.57 1.42
CA ILE A 150 -10.93 2.50 2.33
C ILE A 150 -9.67 1.84 2.87
N ASP A 151 -9.66 1.55 4.17
CA ASP A 151 -8.59 0.78 4.80
C ASP A 151 -8.62 -0.66 4.28
N ASP A 152 -7.49 -1.13 3.75
CA ASP A 152 -7.33 -2.50 3.28
C ASP A 152 -6.79 -3.46 4.35
N GLY A 153 -6.61 -2.97 5.58
CA GLY A 153 -6.03 -3.73 6.67
C GLY A 153 -4.53 -3.91 6.56
N THR A 154 -3.86 -3.28 5.58
CA THR A 154 -2.43 -3.42 5.35
C THR A 154 -1.55 -2.39 6.05
N CYS A 155 -2.13 -1.52 6.89
CA CYS A 155 -1.38 -0.48 7.60
C CYS A 155 -0.20 -1.03 8.41
N LYS A 156 0.99 -0.50 8.13
CA LYS A 156 2.27 -0.83 8.77
C LYS A 156 2.68 0.27 9.73
N TYR A 157 2.72 -0.03 11.02
CA TYR A 157 3.17 0.92 12.06
C TYR A 157 4.61 0.66 12.53
N SER A 158 5.24 -0.40 12.03
CA SER A 158 6.63 -0.73 12.34
C SER A 158 7.28 -1.38 11.13
N PRO A 159 8.58 -1.15 10.87
CA PRO A 159 9.28 -1.82 9.79
C PRO A 159 9.35 -3.33 10.02
N CYS A 160 9.10 -4.09 8.96
CA CYS A 160 9.33 -5.53 8.94
C CYS A 160 10.79 -5.81 8.57
N PRO A 161 11.54 -6.66 9.31
CA PRO A 161 12.92 -7.01 8.97
C PRO A 161 13.08 -7.92 7.75
N ASP A 162 12.00 -8.54 7.27
CA ASP A 162 11.92 -9.17 5.94
C ASP A 162 11.66 -8.05 4.92
N LEU A 163 12.76 -7.45 4.46
CA LEU A 163 12.76 -6.21 3.67
C LEU A 163 12.47 -6.48 2.19
N ASN A 164 12.66 -7.71 1.71
CA ASN A 164 12.28 -8.12 0.36
C ASN A 164 10.92 -8.83 0.29
N GLY A 165 10.30 -9.14 1.45
CA GLY A 165 8.98 -9.74 1.55
C GLY A 165 8.94 -11.21 1.12
N ASP A 166 10.07 -11.93 1.13
CA ASP A 166 10.14 -13.33 0.70
C ASP A 166 9.79 -14.34 1.82
N GLY A 167 9.49 -13.83 3.02
CA GLY A 167 9.15 -14.59 4.21
C GLY A 167 10.37 -15.11 4.99
N LEU A 168 11.60 -14.76 4.59
CA LEU A 168 12.84 -15.18 5.23
C LEU A 168 13.65 -13.95 5.64
N ILE A 169 14.08 -13.88 6.89
CA ILE A 169 15.01 -12.83 7.33
C ILE A 169 16.43 -13.34 7.14
N GLN A 170 17.09 -12.91 6.07
CA GLN A 170 18.34 -13.50 5.61
C GLN A 170 19.35 -12.45 5.12
N ILE A 171 20.40 -12.92 4.43
CA ILE A 171 21.50 -12.06 3.97
C ILE A 171 20.99 -10.97 3.01
N GLN A 172 19.97 -11.27 2.21
CA GLN A 172 19.42 -10.27 1.29
C GLN A 172 18.77 -9.11 2.02
N ASP A 173 18.07 -9.37 3.12
CA ASP A 173 17.51 -8.32 3.99
C ASP A 173 18.61 -7.51 4.66
N LEU A 174 19.66 -8.18 5.15
CA LEU A 174 20.81 -7.47 5.69
C LEU A 174 21.48 -6.57 4.62
N ILE A 175 21.55 -7.00 3.37
CA ILE A 175 22.06 -6.15 2.28
C ILE A 175 21.13 -4.97 2.03
N ASN A 176 19.80 -5.20 1.97
CA ASN A 176 18.80 -4.16 1.78
C ASN A 176 18.84 -3.12 2.91
N PHE A 177 19.00 -3.56 4.16
CA PHE A 177 19.22 -2.73 5.32
C PHE A 177 20.45 -1.82 5.16
N LEU A 178 21.57 -2.37 4.64
CA LEU A 178 22.78 -1.60 4.43
C LEU A 178 22.68 -0.57 3.30
N LEU A 179 21.72 -0.71 2.37
CA LEU A 179 21.45 0.31 1.34
C LEU A 179 20.89 1.61 1.94
N VAL A 180 20.16 1.50 3.06
CA VAL A 180 19.56 2.63 3.78
C VAL A 180 20.32 2.95 5.08
N TRP A 181 21.52 2.42 5.27
CA TRP A 181 22.30 2.70 6.48
C TRP A 181 22.60 4.20 6.62
N GLY A 182 22.24 4.76 7.77
CA GLY A 182 22.42 6.18 8.08
C GLY A 182 21.40 7.11 7.44
N THR A 183 20.32 6.59 6.84
CA THR A 183 19.19 7.44 6.42
C THR A 183 18.44 7.96 7.65
N GLU A 184 17.92 9.18 7.53
CA GLU A 184 17.09 9.85 8.55
C GLU A 184 15.67 10.03 7.99
N TYR A 185 14.64 9.81 8.82
CA TYR A 185 13.21 9.85 8.46
C TYR A 185 12.45 10.94 9.21
#